data_AF-A0A522UXD1-F1
#
_entry.id   AF-A0A522UXD1-F1
#
_cell.length_a   1.000
_cell.length_b   1.000
_cell.length_c   1.000
_cell.angle_alpha   90.00
_cell.angle_beta   90.00
_cell.angle_gamma   90.00
#
_symmetry.space_group_name_H-M   'P 1'
#
loop_
_entity.id
_entity.type
_entity.pdbx_description
1 polymer ?
#
loop_
_entity_poly.entity_id
_entity_poly.type
_entity_poly.pdbx_seq_one_letter_code
_entity_poly.pdbx_strand_id
1 'polypeptide(L)'
;MKIFFAFLSLLVFPVLSLAIRSNDCNICHEPHQGFIIKRDVTELCRDCHKERVAAGEHRVDMEPKMEVPKALPLKKDGKITCITCHDSHSKEYLMLRYKPVELCYKCHKK
;
A
#
# COMPACT_ATOMS: atom_id res chain seq x y z
N MET A 1 -41.70 17.50 44.71
CA MET A 1 -40.85 18.52 44.08
C MET A 1 -39.38 18.10 44.19
N LYS A 2 -38.85 17.47 43.13
CA LYS A 2 -37.42 17.41 42.76
C LYS A 2 -37.35 16.63 41.44
N ILE A 3 -37.45 17.40 40.37
CA ILE A 3 -37.10 17.03 39.00
C ILE A 3 -35.57 17.18 38.91
N PHE A 4 -34.84 16.28 38.25
CA PHE A 4 -33.95 16.61 37.11
C PHE A 4 -33.00 15.44 36.72
N PHE A 5 -33.22 14.98 35.48
CA PHE A 5 -32.24 14.65 34.43
C PHE A 5 -31.46 13.34 34.48
N ALA A 6 -31.97 12.40 33.66
CA ALA A 6 -31.22 11.34 33.01
C ALA A 6 -30.13 11.94 32.10
N PHE A 7 -28.88 11.57 32.33
CA PHE A 7 -27.78 11.76 31.38
C PHE A 7 -27.62 10.48 30.56
N LEU A 8 -28.26 10.46 29.40
CA LEU A 8 -28.02 9.52 28.32
C LEU A 8 -26.63 9.83 27.74
N SER A 9 -25.60 9.12 28.20
CA SER A 9 -24.26 9.16 27.61
C SER A 9 -24.25 8.38 26.30
N LEU A 10 -24.62 9.06 25.22
CA LEU A 10 -24.25 8.68 23.85
C LEU A 10 -22.73 8.85 23.71
N LEU A 11 -21.97 7.81 24.07
CA LEU A 11 -20.59 7.65 23.60
C LEU A 11 -20.63 7.31 22.11
N VAL A 12 -20.82 8.35 21.31
CA VAL A 12 -20.53 8.34 19.88
C VAL A 12 -19.03 8.13 19.76
N PHE A 13 -18.60 6.87 19.65
CA PHE A 13 -17.25 6.54 19.22
C PHE A 13 -17.04 7.24 17.86
N PRO A 14 -16.16 8.25 17.75
CA PRO A 14 -15.76 8.69 16.45
C PRO A 14 -14.85 7.56 15.95
N VAL A 15 -15.42 6.61 15.23
CA VAL A 15 -14.64 5.86 14.25
C VAL A 15 -14.28 6.92 13.21
N LEU A 16 -13.24 7.69 13.54
CA LEU A 16 -12.69 8.73 12.71
C LEU A 16 -12.18 7.97 11.49
N SER A 17 -13.01 7.96 10.45
CA SER A 17 -12.65 7.57 9.12
C SER A 17 -11.30 8.22 8.82
N LEU A 18 -10.22 7.44 8.91
CA LEU A 18 -8.90 7.82 8.42
C LEU A 18 -9.00 7.85 6.90
N ALA A 19 -9.73 8.84 6.39
CA ALA A 19 -9.50 9.38 5.08
C ALA A 19 -8.08 9.93 5.12
N ILE A 20 -7.11 9.08 4.82
CA ILE A 20 -5.77 9.50 4.45
C ILE A 20 -5.99 10.49 3.31
N ARG A 21 -5.84 11.78 3.62
CA ARG A 21 -6.01 12.85 2.64
C ARG A 21 -5.00 12.54 1.55
N SER A 22 -5.47 12.23 0.35
CA SER A 22 -4.71 11.71 -0.79
C SER A 22 -3.69 12.68 -1.39
N ASN A 23 -3.27 13.68 -0.60
CA ASN A 23 -2.38 14.78 -0.98
C ASN A 23 -1.24 15.00 0.03
N ASP A 24 -1.08 14.12 1.03
CA ASP A 24 0.08 14.17 1.93
C ASP A 24 1.21 13.28 1.42
N CYS A 25 2.05 13.85 0.56
CA CYS A 25 3.23 13.17 0.01
C CYS A 25 4.21 12.73 1.09
N ASN A 26 4.18 13.37 2.27
CA ASN A 26 5.11 13.10 3.37
C ASN A 26 4.77 11.83 4.14
N ILE A 27 3.66 11.16 3.83
CA ILE A 27 3.37 9.82 4.36
C ILE A 27 4.46 8.84 3.91
N CYS A 28 4.89 8.96 2.65
CA CYS A 28 5.90 8.07 2.07
C CYS A 28 7.25 8.75 1.87
N HIS A 29 7.29 10.05 1.57
CA HIS A 29 8.53 10.77 1.25
C HIS A 29 9.11 11.56 2.42
N GLU A 30 10.44 11.61 2.50
CA GLU A 30 11.15 12.48 3.44
C GLU A 30 11.05 13.94 3.00
N PRO A 31 10.60 14.86 3.87
CA PRO A 31 10.64 16.27 3.55
C PRO A 31 12.10 16.76 3.53
N HIS A 32 12.39 17.75 2.69
CA HIS A 32 13.69 18.45 2.59
C HIS A 32 14.91 17.63 2.14
N GLN A 33 14.81 16.32 1.96
CA GLN A 33 15.92 15.45 1.50
C GLN A 33 15.75 14.97 0.05
N GLY A 34 14.98 15.71 -0.76
CA GLY A 34 14.62 15.32 -2.13
C GLY A 34 13.54 14.22 -2.17
N PHE A 35 13.34 13.60 -3.33
CA PHE A 35 12.30 12.58 -3.53
C PHE A 35 12.76 11.19 -3.04
N ILE A 36 13.09 11.08 -1.75
CA ILE A 36 13.48 9.83 -1.08
C ILE A 36 12.31 9.35 -0.22
N ILE A 37 12.14 8.03 -0.10
CA ILE A 37 11.12 7.43 0.77
C ILE A 37 11.66 7.23 2.19
N LYS A 38 10.79 7.36 3.20
CA LYS A 38 11.17 7.37 4.63
C LYS A 38 11.77 6.07 5.15
N ARG A 39 11.36 4.95 4.58
CA ARG A 39 11.72 3.60 5.03
C ARG A 39 11.50 2.59 3.92
N ASP A 40 11.67 1.31 4.22
CA ASP A 40 11.43 0.25 3.25
C ASP A 40 10.02 0.34 2.66
N VAL A 41 9.92 0.14 1.34
CA VAL A 41 8.67 0.33 0.60
C VAL A 41 7.59 -0.65 1.03
N THR A 42 7.95 -1.89 1.36
CA THR A 42 6.98 -2.89 1.79
C THR A 42 6.47 -2.56 3.18
N GLU A 43 7.34 -2.10 4.07
CA GLU A 43 6.90 -1.62 5.38
C GLU A 43 5.97 -0.39 5.24
N LEU A 44 6.26 0.53 4.30
CA LEU A 44 5.38 1.68 3.97
C LEU A 44 3.97 1.24 3.63
N CYS A 45 3.83 0.27 2.74
CA CYS A 45 2.53 -0.27 2.38
C CYS A 45 1.83 -0.92 3.57
N ARG A 46 2.56 -1.67 4.40
CA ARG A 46 1.99 -2.46 5.52
C ARG A 46 1.50 -1.64 6.71
N ASP A 47 1.87 -0.37 6.86
CA ASP A 47 1.28 0.47 7.92
C ASP A 47 -0.23 0.55 7.81
N CYS A 48 -0.73 0.59 6.58
CA CYS A 48 -2.16 0.60 6.27
C CYS A 48 -2.65 -0.77 5.78
N HIS A 49 -1.87 -1.46 4.95
CA HIS A 49 -2.23 -2.74 4.34
C HIS A 49 -1.70 -3.95 5.11
N LYS A 50 -2.01 -4.02 6.40
CA LYS A 50 -1.47 -5.04 7.33
C LYS A 50 -1.76 -6.48 6.90
N GLU A 51 -2.90 -6.69 6.25
CA GLU A 51 -3.37 -8.03 5.85
C GLU A 51 -2.90 -8.45 4.45
N ARG A 52 -2.18 -7.59 3.71
CA ARG A 52 -1.72 -7.86 2.33
C ARG A 52 -0.50 -8.80 2.23
N VAL A 53 -0.43 -9.75 3.16
CA VAL A 53 0.56 -10.83 3.24
C VAL A 53 -0.11 -12.18 3.51
N ALA A 54 -1.44 -12.21 3.42
CA ALA A 54 -2.23 -13.40 3.66
C ALA A 54 -1.98 -14.48 2.59
N ALA A 55 -2.31 -15.72 2.95
CA ALA A 55 -2.24 -16.84 2.02
C ALA A 55 -3.18 -16.60 0.82
N GLY A 56 -2.65 -16.74 -0.39
CA GLY A 56 -3.39 -16.53 -1.66
C GLY A 56 -3.04 -15.24 -2.39
N GLU A 57 -2.33 -14.30 -1.76
CA GLU A 57 -1.77 -13.13 -2.45
C GLU A 57 -0.38 -13.41 -3.03
N HIS A 58 0.00 -12.63 -4.05
CA HIS A 58 1.33 -12.76 -4.63
C HIS A 58 2.38 -12.26 -3.62
N ARG A 59 3.42 -13.09 -3.39
CA ARG A 59 4.46 -12.79 -2.40
C ARG A 59 5.33 -11.62 -2.84
N VAL A 60 5.78 -10.85 -1.87
CA VAL A 60 6.76 -9.76 -1.99
C VAL A 60 7.96 -10.03 -1.08
N ASP A 61 8.98 -9.18 -1.15
CA ASP A 61 10.25 -9.28 -0.43
C ASP A 61 11.04 -10.55 -0.75
N MET A 62 10.82 -11.10 -1.95
CA MET A 62 11.50 -12.30 -2.44
C MET A 62 12.29 -12.02 -3.71
N GLU A 63 13.40 -12.73 -3.87
CA GLU A 63 14.17 -12.74 -5.11
C GLU A 63 13.45 -13.62 -6.15
N PRO A 64 13.14 -13.07 -7.33
CA PRO A 64 12.51 -13.84 -8.40
C PRO A 64 13.51 -14.86 -8.96
N LYS A 65 13.07 -16.09 -9.17
CA LYS A 65 13.85 -17.15 -9.84
C LYS A 65 13.73 -17.12 -11.37
N MET A 66 13.21 -16.04 -11.90
CA MET A 66 12.89 -15.87 -13.31
C MET A 66 13.23 -14.48 -13.77
N GLU A 67 13.38 -14.31 -15.08
CA GLU A 67 13.61 -13.00 -15.66
C GLU A 67 12.39 -12.10 -15.45
N VAL A 68 12.62 -10.95 -14.81
CA VAL A 68 11.60 -9.93 -14.59
C VAL A 68 11.74 -8.86 -15.67
N PRO A 69 10.68 -8.57 -16.45
CA PRO A 69 10.73 -7.51 -17.46
C PRO A 69 11.11 -6.17 -16.85
N LYS A 70 11.94 -5.37 -17.55
CA LYS A 70 12.43 -4.08 -17.07
C LYS A 70 11.34 -3.08 -16.64
N ALA A 71 10.14 -3.22 -17.19
CA ALA A 71 8.98 -2.39 -16.84
C ALA A 71 8.38 -2.70 -15.46
N LEU A 72 8.77 -3.83 -14.84
CA LEU A 72 8.43 -4.21 -13.48
C LEU A 72 9.68 -4.00 -12.60
N PRO A 73 9.80 -2.85 -11.93
CA PRO A 73 11.02 -2.49 -11.23
C PRO A 73 11.23 -3.40 -10.01
N LEU A 74 12.45 -3.92 -9.88
CA LEU A 74 12.89 -4.58 -8.66
C LEU A 74 13.48 -3.57 -7.71
N LYS A 75 13.46 -3.88 -6.41
CA LYS A 75 14.24 -3.14 -5.43
C LYS A 75 15.74 -3.26 -5.76
N LYS A 76 16.56 -2.34 -5.25
CA LYS A 76 18.02 -2.32 -5.49
C LYS A 76 18.73 -3.65 -5.19
N ASP A 77 18.20 -4.43 -4.25
CA ASP A 77 18.70 -5.76 -3.86
C ASP A 77 18.12 -6.90 -4.71
N GLY A 78 17.40 -6.59 -5.81
CA GLY A 78 16.84 -7.57 -6.74
C GLY A 78 15.49 -8.16 -6.32
N LYS A 79 14.92 -7.74 -5.19
CA LYS A 79 13.65 -8.31 -4.69
C LYS A 79 12.43 -7.69 -5.36
N ILE A 80 11.39 -8.52 -5.54
CA ILE A 80 10.04 -8.07 -5.84
C ILE A 80 9.48 -7.39 -4.60
N THR A 81 8.82 -6.25 -4.77
CA THR A 81 8.12 -5.52 -3.70
C THR A 81 6.71 -5.14 -4.17
N CYS A 82 5.93 -4.49 -3.31
CA CYS A 82 4.60 -3.99 -3.68
C CYS A 82 4.67 -3.09 -4.94
N ILE A 83 5.70 -2.25 -5.06
CA ILE A 83 5.85 -1.29 -6.17
C ILE A 83 6.39 -1.90 -7.48
N THR A 84 6.79 -3.17 -7.45
CA THR A 84 7.14 -3.91 -8.67
C THR A 84 5.90 -4.05 -9.55
N CYS A 85 4.75 -4.31 -8.93
CA CYS A 85 3.46 -4.48 -9.61
C CYS A 85 2.59 -3.22 -9.53
N HIS A 86 2.65 -2.49 -8.42
CA HIS A 86 1.91 -1.26 -8.21
C HIS A 86 2.76 -0.02 -8.51
N ASP A 87 2.15 0.98 -9.11
CA ASP A 87 2.67 2.34 -9.23
C ASP A 87 1.86 3.23 -8.28
N SER A 88 2.46 3.62 -7.16
CA SER A 88 1.80 4.38 -6.09
C SER A 88 1.34 5.78 -6.52
N HIS A 89 1.76 6.26 -7.68
CA HIS A 89 1.31 7.53 -8.25
C HIS A 89 0.27 7.33 -9.37
N SER A 90 0.03 6.10 -9.80
CA SER A 90 -0.98 5.78 -10.80
C SER A 90 -2.40 5.82 -10.22
N LYS A 91 -3.36 6.18 -11.07
CA LYS A 91 -4.80 6.06 -10.78
C LYS A 91 -5.47 4.92 -11.54
N GLU A 92 -4.71 4.22 -12.38
CA GLU A 92 -5.20 3.16 -13.25
C GLU A 92 -5.13 1.80 -12.55
N TYR A 93 -6.08 0.92 -12.86
CA TYR A 93 -6.05 -0.51 -12.48
C TYR A 93 -5.73 -0.77 -11.00
N LEU A 94 -6.25 0.02 -10.06
CA LEU A 94 -5.91 -0.07 -8.63
C LEU A 94 -4.39 0.04 -8.40
N MET A 95 -3.78 1.02 -9.07
CA MET A 95 -2.34 1.27 -9.13
C MET A 95 -1.54 0.19 -9.88
N LEU A 96 -2.13 -0.82 -10.50
CA LEU A 96 -1.33 -1.82 -11.22
C LEU A 96 -0.67 -1.24 -12.48
N ARG A 97 0.59 -1.63 -12.73
CA ARG A 97 1.35 -1.24 -13.93
C ARG A 97 0.80 -1.84 -15.23
N TYR A 98 0.03 -2.91 -15.12
CA TYR A 98 -0.64 -3.60 -16.23
C TYR A 98 -2.03 -4.05 -15.79
N LYS A 99 -2.89 -4.43 -16.75
CA LYS A 99 -4.16 -5.08 -16.44
C LYS A 99 -3.91 -6.36 -15.62
N PRO A 100 -4.79 -6.73 -14.67
CA PRO A 100 -4.52 -7.79 -13.70
C PRO A 100 -4.03 -9.11 -14.32
N VAL A 101 -4.74 -9.63 -15.33
CA VAL A 101 -4.37 -10.91 -15.97
C VAL A 101 -3.08 -10.79 -16.79
N GLU A 102 -2.89 -9.67 -17.51
CA GLU A 102 -1.70 -9.43 -18.32
C GLU A 102 -0.44 -9.32 -17.47
N LEU A 103 -0.55 -8.75 -16.26
CA LEU A 103 0.54 -8.62 -15.31
C LEU A 103 1.09 -10.00 -14.91
N CYS A 104 0.21 -10.95 -14.59
CA CYS A 104 0.61 -12.31 -14.20
C CYS A 104 1.49 -12.96 -15.27
N TYR A 105 1.11 -12.78 -16.55
CA TYR A 105 1.82 -13.35 -17.69
C TYR A 105 3.12 -12.63 -18.06
N LYS A 106 3.43 -11.48 -17.43
CA LYS A 106 4.76 -10.86 -17.58
C LYS A 106 5.87 -11.73 -16.99
N CYS A 107 5.54 -12.49 -15.94
CA CYS A 107 6.44 -13.44 -15.31
C CYS A 107 6.01 -14.88 -15.63
N HIS A 108 4.78 -15.28 -15.28
CA HIS A 108 4.28 -16.65 -15.43
C HIS A 108 3.88 -17.00 -16.87
N LYS A 109 4.85 -16.99 -17.79
CA LYS A 109 4.66 -17.46 -19.17
C LYS A 109 4.29 -18.95 -19.16
N LYS A 110 3.36 -19.34 -20.04
CA LYS A 110 3.06 -20.75 -20.29
C LYS A 110 4.20 -21.43 -21.04
#